data_AF-A0AAW4WB07-F1
#
_entry.id   AF-A0AAW4WB07-F1
#
_cell.length_a   1.000
_cell.length_b   1.000
_cell.length_c   1.000
_cell.angle_alpha   90.00
_cell.angle_beta   90.00
_cell.angle_gamma   90.00
#
_symmetry.space_group_name_H-M   'P 1'
#
loop_
_entity.id
_entity.type
_entity.pdbx_description
1 polymer ?
#
loop_
_entity_poly.entity_id
_entity_poly.type
_entity_poly.pdbx_seq_one_letter_code
_entity_poly.pdbx_strand_id
1 'polypeptide(L)'
;MLKNLLFAMLIAAYHSTMPVYCFMQLFPRRISSKAKAFVHILVCFVLLSSFHMIKIYGHNNEMTMLTQIVMFLNLFSLFRGSIKKKLIAYFIILFTSILTELLALNIYIQIYNRFIHQHTYTAINIYSLCTFHEKLIIQLLIFSFAYLFYKNVFSLLRECINYLKFTLLLFIILPIFLPMIATEFLQHYKFSNQFIPVILHITCCCISFLLFIHGLKSLEQEQINFKQNLHKMELLKKQMEVSEEMKQEYIKIRKWNHDIENHLFSLAYLIDMKKTDAAEKYCNSVLSNNIDHNNHTSVCKSLNQEDSIL
;
A
#
# COMPACT_ATOMS: atom_id res chain seq x y z
N MET A 1 -38.69 10.63 -12.51
CA MET A 1 -37.45 10.83 -13.28
C MET A 1 -36.43 11.71 -12.56
N LEU A 2 -36.73 12.97 -12.21
CA LEU A 2 -35.76 13.88 -11.54
C LEU A 2 -35.21 13.37 -10.20
N LYS A 3 -36.06 12.80 -9.34
CA LYS A 3 -35.63 12.22 -8.04
C LYS A 3 -34.61 11.09 -8.22
N ASN A 4 -34.84 10.18 -9.17
CA ASN A 4 -33.94 9.06 -9.47
C ASN A 4 -32.62 9.55 -10.08
N LEU A 5 -32.67 10.60 -10.92
CA LEU A 5 -31.47 11.24 -11.47
C LEU A 5 -30.60 11.85 -10.37
N LEU A 6 -31.21 12.61 -9.45
CA LEU A 6 -30.49 13.21 -8.32
C LEU A 6 -29.85 12.13 -7.44
N PHE A 7 -30.56 11.03 -7.18
CA PHE A 7 -30.04 9.91 -6.39
C PHE A 7 -28.87 9.19 -7.09
N ALA A 8 -28.99 8.91 -8.39
CA ALA A 8 -27.90 8.30 -9.16
C ALA A 8 -26.66 9.20 -9.20
N MET A 9 -26.85 10.51 -9.37
CA MET A 9 -25.76 11.50 -9.34
C MET A 9 -25.08 11.57 -7.96
N LEU A 10 -25.84 11.51 -6.88
CA LEU A 10 -25.31 11.48 -5.51
C LEU A 10 -24.42 10.24 -5.29
N ILE A 11 -24.90 9.07 -5.70
CA ILE A 11 -24.16 7.81 -5.59
C ILE A 11 -22.91 7.83 -6.48
N ALA A 12 -23.02 8.33 -7.71
CA ALA A 12 -21.89 8.48 -8.61
C ALA A 12 -20.83 9.45 -8.08
N ALA A 13 -21.24 10.55 -7.44
CA ALA A 13 -20.33 11.49 -6.81
C ALA A 13 -19.54 10.80 -5.69
N TYR A 14 -20.21 10.01 -4.85
CA TYR A 14 -19.55 9.24 -3.80
C TYR A 14 -18.56 8.21 -4.36
N HIS A 15 -18.97 7.37 -5.31
CA HIS A 15 -18.11 6.33 -5.88
C HIS A 15 -16.96 6.88 -6.73
N SER A 16 -17.09 8.06 -7.32
CA SER A 16 -16.00 8.70 -8.08
C SER A 16 -14.99 9.41 -7.18
N THR A 17 -15.42 9.99 -6.05
CA THR A 17 -14.57 10.83 -5.20
C THR A 17 -13.98 10.07 -4.02
N MET A 18 -14.76 9.24 -3.34
CA MET A 18 -14.32 8.61 -2.09
C MET A 18 -13.14 7.66 -2.31
N PRO A 19 -13.18 6.71 -3.26
CA PRO A 19 -12.04 5.84 -3.53
C PRO A 19 -10.78 6.61 -3.97
N VAL A 20 -10.95 7.73 -4.68
CA VAL A 20 -9.82 8.59 -5.10
C VAL A 20 -9.20 9.29 -3.89
N TYR A 21 -10.02 9.83 -2.99
CA TYR A 21 -9.55 10.41 -1.73
C TYR A 21 -8.76 9.40 -0.90
N CYS A 22 -9.30 8.20 -0.78
CA CYS A 22 -8.69 7.05 -0.13
C CYS A 22 -7.29 6.71 -0.71
N PHE A 23 -7.20 6.54 -2.03
CA PHE A 23 -5.94 6.21 -2.69
C PHE A 23 -4.91 7.33 -2.63
N MET A 24 -5.36 8.59 -2.61
CA MET A 24 -4.47 9.75 -2.52
C MET A 24 -3.66 9.79 -1.22
N GLN A 25 -4.19 9.22 -0.14
CA GLN A 25 -3.48 9.13 1.14
C GLN A 25 -2.40 8.04 1.14
N LEU A 26 -2.55 7.01 0.30
CA LEU A 26 -1.69 5.84 0.27
C LEU A 26 -0.63 5.88 -0.82
N PHE A 27 -0.94 6.51 -1.95
CA PHE A 27 -0.12 6.47 -3.15
C PHE A 27 0.13 7.86 -3.73
N PRO A 28 1.35 8.12 -4.25
CA PRO A 28 1.62 9.36 -4.96
C PRO A 28 0.82 9.41 -6.27
N ARG A 29 0.37 10.60 -6.67
CA ARG A 29 -0.35 10.79 -7.94
C ARG A 29 0.56 10.50 -9.14
N ARG A 30 0.01 9.85 -10.17
CA ARG A 30 0.71 9.60 -11.44
C ARG A 30 0.73 10.83 -12.33
N ILE A 31 -0.39 11.54 -12.37
CA ILE A 31 -0.61 12.71 -13.21
C ILE A 31 -0.20 13.96 -12.42
N SER A 32 0.74 14.73 -12.96
CA SER A 32 1.23 15.98 -12.34
C SER A 32 0.24 17.14 -12.49
N SER A 33 -0.48 17.21 -13.62
CA SER A 33 -1.45 18.26 -13.90
C SER A 33 -2.77 18.05 -13.15
N LYS A 34 -3.15 19.02 -12.31
CA LYS A 34 -4.44 19.04 -11.60
C LYS A 34 -5.63 19.02 -12.57
N ALA A 35 -5.54 19.71 -13.70
CA ALA A 35 -6.59 19.77 -14.70
C ALA A 35 -6.85 18.40 -15.34
N LYS A 36 -5.78 17.68 -15.73
CA LYS A 36 -5.91 16.31 -16.29
C LYS A 36 -6.50 15.33 -15.29
N ALA A 37 -6.11 15.42 -14.01
CA ALA A 37 -6.69 14.59 -12.95
C ALA A 37 -8.18 14.90 -12.74
N PHE A 38 -8.56 16.19 -12.76
CA PHE A 38 -9.96 16.60 -12.67
C PHE A 38 -10.79 16.06 -13.84
N VAL A 39 -10.29 16.16 -15.08
CA VAL A 39 -10.96 15.59 -16.26
C VAL A 39 -11.14 14.09 -16.12
N HIS A 40 -10.14 13.35 -15.63
CA HIS A 40 -10.27 11.91 -15.38
C HIS A 40 -11.37 11.58 -14.36
N ILE A 41 -11.42 12.32 -13.25
CA ILE A 41 -12.47 12.14 -12.22
C ILE A 41 -13.84 12.48 -12.80
N LEU A 42 -13.95 13.54 -13.59
CA LEU A 42 -15.19 13.95 -14.25
C LEU A 42 -15.69 12.90 -15.24
N VAL A 43 -14.82 12.35 -16.07
CA VAL A 43 -15.17 11.26 -17.00
C VAL A 43 -15.68 10.04 -16.23
N CYS A 44 -15.02 9.68 -15.13
CA CYS A 44 -15.47 8.56 -14.29
C CYS A 44 -16.81 8.85 -13.61
N PHE A 45 -17.04 10.09 -13.16
CA PHE A 45 -18.31 10.50 -12.61
C PHE A 45 -19.46 10.38 -13.62
N VAL A 46 -19.25 10.83 -14.86
CA VAL A 46 -20.26 10.72 -15.93
C VAL A 46 -20.57 9.25 -16.24
N LEU A 47 -19.54 8.41 -16.36
CA LEU A 47 -19.72 6.96 -16.59
C LEU A 47 -20.49 6.31 -15.44
N LEU A 48 -20.08 6.54 -14.18
CA LEU A 48 -20.75 5.97 -13.01
C LEU A 48 -22.19 6.44 -12.89
N SER A 49 -22.47 7.73 -13.18
CA SER A 49 -23.83 8.24 -13.19
C SER A 49 -24.70 7.53 -14.23
N SER A 50 -24.18 7.33 -15.44
CA SER A 50 -24.90 6.59 -16.48
C SER A 50 -25.22 5.15 -16.06
N PHE A 51 -24.27 4.46 -15.42
CA PHE A 51 -24.46 3.08 -14.96
C PHE A 51 -25.46 3.00 -13.80
N HIS A 52 -25.42 3.93 -12.85
CA HIS A 52 -26.41 3.99 -11.77
C HIS A 52 -27.81 4.31 -12.29
N MET A 53 -27.94 5.11 -13.33
CA MET A 53 -29.22 5.33 -13.99
C MET A 53 -29.75 4.05 -14.64
N ILE A 54 -28.93 3.33 -15.41
CA ILE A 54 -29.33 2.06 -16.04
C ILE A 54 -29.65 0.99 -14.98
N LYS A 55 -28.92 0.98 -13.86
CA LYS A 55 -29.17 0.10 -12.71
C LYS A 55 -30.61 0.29 -12.18
N ILE A 56 -31.08 1.52 -12.06
CA ILE A 56 -32.46 1.82 -11.61
C ILE A 56 -33.52 1.26 -12.58
N TYR A 57 -33.19 1.08 -13.86
CA TYR A 57 -34.11 0.56 -14.89
C TYR A 57 -34.06 -0.97 -15.10
N GLY A 58 -33.38 -1.71 -14.22
CA GLY A 58 -33.55 -3.17 -14.12
C GLY A 58 -32.34 -4.02 -14.52
N HIS A 59 -31.20 -3.44 -14.90
CA HIS A 59 -29.96 -4.20 -15.19
C HIS A 59 -29.00 -4.18 -14.00
N ASN A 60 -29.44 -4.76 -12.87
CA ASN A 60 -28.75 -4.56 -11.58
C ASN A 60 -27.36 -5.18 -11.49
N ASN A 61 -27.19 -6.43 -11.93
CA ASN A 61 -25.96 -7.19 -11.70
C ASN A 61 -24.83 -6.73 -12.65
N GLU A 62 -25.14 -6.60 -13.93
CA GLU A 62 -24.18 -6.15 -14.97
C GLU A 62 -23.65 -4.74 -14.68
N MET A 63 -24.55 -3.81 -14.35
CA MET A 63 -24.15 -2.44 -14.02
C MET A 63 -23.33 -2.38 -12.73
N THR A 64 -23.60 -3.26 -11.76
CA THR A 64 -22.78 -3.34 -10.55
C THR A 64 -21.36 -3.81 -10.89
N MET A 65 -21.18 -4.83 -11.74
CA MET A 65 -19.86 -5.26 -12.20
C MET A 65 -19.12 -4.14 -12.96
N LEU A 66 -19.80 -3.44 -13.88
CA LEU A 66 -19.22 -2.33 -14.63
C LEU A 66 -18.80 -1.16 -13.73
N THR A 67 -19.61 -0.80 -12.73
CA THR A 67 -19.24 0.25 -11.76
C THR A 67 -17.96 -0.09 -11.01
N GLN A 68 -17.80 -1.35 -10.57
CA GLN A 68 -16.58 -1.81 -9.89
C GLN A 68 -15.36 -1.78 -10.82
N ILE A 69 -15.50 -2.22 -12.07
CA ILE A 69 -14.40 -2.18 -13.06
C ILE A 69 -13.97 -0.73 -13.32
N VAL A 70 -14.92 0.19 -13.54
CA VAL A 70 -14.59 1.60 -13.78
C VAL A 70 -13.95 2.26 -12.57
N MET A 71 -14.44 1.99 -11.36
CA MET A 71 -13.78 2.47 -10.12
C MET A 71 -12.34 1.96 -10.03
N PHE A 72 -12.11 0.66 -10.26
CA PHE A 72 -10.77 0.08 -10.22
C PHE A 72 -9.82 0.70 -11.26
N LEU A 73 -10.26 0.81 -12.52
CA LEU A 73 -9.47 1.39 -13.60
C LEU A 73 -9.11 2.86 -13.34
N ASN A 74 -10.05 3.64 -12.80
CA ASN A 74 -9.83 5.03 -12.46
C ASN A 74 -8.68 5.18 -11.45
N LEU A 75 -8.72 4.40 -10.36
CA LEU A 75 -7.70 4.42 -9.32
C LEU A 75 -6.35 3.92 -9.83
N PHE A 76 -6.36 2.87 -10.66
CA PHE A 76 -5.14 2.33 -11.21
C PHE A 76 -4.42 3.33 -12.13
N SER A 77 -5.19 4.08 -12.92
CA SER A 77 -4.69 5.11 -13.83
C SER A 77 -4.16 6.35 -13.10
N LEU A 78 -4.89 6.85 -12.09
CA LEU A 78 -4.59 8.09 -11.38
C LEU A 78 -3.32 8.04 -10.50
N PHE A 79 -2.98 6.89 -9.93
CA PHE A 79 -1.94 6.78 -8.89
C PHE A 79 -0.69 6.01 -9.37
N ARG A 80 0.47 6.26 -8.76
CA ARG A 80 1.73 5.50 -8.94
C ARG A 80 1.90 4.49 -7.80
N GLY A 81 2.58 3.37 -8.05
CA GLY A 81 2.83 2.35 -7.03
C GLY A 81 2.84 0.94 -7.61
N SER A 82 3.28 -0.04 -6.81
CA SER A 82 3.30 -1.44 -7.22
C SER A 82 1.89 -1.98 -7.42
N ILE A 83 1.71 -2.79 -8.46
CA ILE A 83 0.42 -3.38 -8.84
C ILE A 83 -0.18 -4.16 -7.66
N LYS A 84 0.66 -4.96 -6.97
CA LYS A 84 0.26 -5.75 -5.81
C LYS A 84 -0.33 -4.89 -4.68
N LYS A 85 0.33 -3.78 -4.31
CA LYS A 85 -0.14 -2.91 -3.22
C LYS A 85 -1.44 -2.19 -3.58
N LYS A 86 -1.57 -1.72 -4.83
CA LYS A 86 -2.81 -1.08 -5.31
C LYS A 86 -3.99 -2.03 -5.28
N LEU A 87 -3.78 -3.27 -5.70
CA LEU A 87 -4.80 -4.31 -5.71
C LEU A 87 -5.26 -4.62 -4.28
N ILE A 88 -4.33 -4.82 -3.35
CA ILE A 88 -4.63 -5.02 -1.92
C ILE A 88 -5.44 -3.84 -1.34
N ALA A 89 -5.00 -2.60 -1.59
CA ALA A 89 -5.70 -1.41 -1.11
C ALA A 89 -7.12 -1.30 -1.69
N TYR A 90 -7.31 -1.63 -2.97
CA TYR A 90 -8.63 -1.65 -3.59
C TYR A 90 -9.56 -2.68 -2.94
N PHE A 91 -9.08 -3.91 -2.72
CA PHE A 91 -9.87 -4.95 -2.06
C PHE A 91 -10.26 -4.57 -0.63
N ILE A 92 -9.37 -3.91 0.12
CA ILE A 92 -9.69 -3.40 1.45
C ILE A 92 -10.80 -2.34 1.36
N ILE A 93 -10.68 -1.39 0.42
CA ILE A 93 -11.69 -0.33 0.24
C ILE A 93 -13.05 -0.92 -0.13
N LEU A 94 -13.08 -1.90 -1.03
CA LEU A 94 -14.28 -2.61 -1.45
C LEU A 94 -14.90 -3.39 -0.27
N PHE A 95 -14.08 -4.10 0.51
CA PHE A 95 -14.55 -4.82 1.68
C PHE A 95 -15.13 -3.90 2.75
N THR A 96 -14.45 -2.79 3.04
CA THR A 96 -14.94 -1.77 3.97
C THR A 96 -16.26 -1.17 3.49
N SER A 97 -16.42 -0.93 2.18
CA SER A 97 -17.70 -0.49 1.60
C SER A 97 -18.82 -1.49 1.85
N ILE A 98 -18.60 -2.78 1.57
CA ILE A 98 -19.62 -3.83 1.78
C ILE A 98 -20.00 -3.96 3.25
N LEU A 99 -19.01 -3.97 4.15
CA LEU A 99 -19.25 -4.06 5.60
C LEU A 99 -20.08 -2.87 6.10
N THR A 100 -19.77 -1.67 5.58
CA THR A 100 -20.49 -0.45 5.91
C THR A 100 -21.93 -0.50 5.43
N GLU A 101 -22.15 -0.91 4.17
CA GLU A 101 -23.48 -1.05 3.58
C GLU A 101 -24.34 -2.04 4.36
N LEU A 102 -23.78 -3.21 4.69
CA LEU A 102 -24.44 -4.24 5.47
C LEU A 102 -24.82 -3.75 6.88
N LEU A 103 -23.90 -3.06 7.56
CA LEU A 103 -24.17 -2.50 8.89
C LEU A 103 -25.27 -1.44 8.85
N ALA A 104 -25.19 -0.52 7.89
CA ALA A 104 -26.18 0.54 7.71
C ALA A 104 -27.58 -0.02 7.44
N LEU A 105 -27.69 -0.98 6.51
CA LEU A 105 -28.95 -1.63 6.18
C LEU A 105 -29.55 -2.35 7.37
N ASN A 106 -28.75 -3.15 8.09
CA ASN A 106 -29.25 -3.89 9.25
C ASN A 106 -29.74 -2.96 10.36
N ILE A 107 -29.02 -1.89 10.68
CA ILE A 107 -29.45 -0.90 11.67
C ILE A 107 -30.77 -0.25 11.23
N TYR A 108 -30.86 0.16 9.96
CA TYR A 108 -32.07 0.80 9.45
C TYR A 108 -33.28 -0.13 9.50
N ILE A 109 -33.14 -1.39 9.05
CA ILE A 109 -34.22 -2.40 9.09
C ILE A 109 -34.73 -2.59 10.52
N GLN A 110 -33.83 -2.74 11.49
CA GLN A 110 -34.20 -2.98 12.89
C GLN A 110 -34.96 -1.80 13.49
N ILE A 111 -34.53 -0.57 13.20
CA ILE A 111 -35.23 0.64 13.64
C ILE A 111 -36.60 0.73 12.95
N TYR A 112 -36.65 0.60 11.63
CA TYR A 112 -37.89 0.75 10.88
C TYR A 112 -38.96 -0.27 11.30
N ASN A 113 -38.59 -1.56 11.33
CA ASN A 113 -39.54 -2.63 11.68
C ASN A 113 -40.05 -2.52 13.11
N ARG A 114 -39.23 -2.00 14.04
CA ARG A 114 -39.60 -1.83 15.45
C ARG A 114 -40.47 -0.60 15.70
N PHE A 115 -40.35 0.46 14.90
CA PHE A 115 -41.02 1.74 15.19
C PHE A 115 -42.11 2.14 14.18
N ILE A 116 -42.04 1.74 12.91
CA ILE A 116 -42.89 2.30 11.84
C ILE A 116 -43.99 1.32 11.35
N HIS A 117 -43.88 0.01 11.62
CA HIS A 117 -44.93 -1.04 11.49
C HIS A 117 -45.82 -1.07 10.20
N GLN A 118 -45.52 -0.31 9.14
CA GLN A 118 -46.34 -0.29 7.91
C GLN A 118 -46.04 -1.49 7.00
N HIS A 119 -44.76 -1.82 6.80
CA HIS A 119 -44.32 -2.98 6.03
C HIS A 119 -43.12 -3.64 6.72
N THR A 120 -43.00 -4.96 6.66
CA THR A 120 -41.85 -5.68 7.22
C THR A 120 -40.71 -5.69 6.20
N TYR A 121 -39.68 -4.88 6.43
CA TYR A 121 -38.49 -4.91 5.59
C TYR A 121 -37.60 -6.11 5.94
N THR A 122 -37.12 -6.78 4.90
CA THR A 122 -36.05 -7.78 4.95
C THR A 122 -34.90 -7.30 4.09
N ALA A 123 -33.69 -7.86 4.28
CA ALA A 123 -32.51 -7.50 3.48
C ALA A 123 -32.75 -7.65 1.95
N ILE A 124 -33.62 -8.59 1.56
CA ILE A 124 -33.95 -8.88 0.16
C ILE A 124 -34.93 -7.84 -0.41
N ASN A 125 -35.90 -7.41 0.41
CA ASN A 125 -37.03 -6.62 -0.08
C ASN A 125 -36.86 -5.10 0.14
N ILE A 126 -35.89 -4.69 0.95
CA ILE A 126 -35.73 -3.27 1.31
C ILE A 126 -35.52 -2.38 0.08
N TYR A 127 -34.67 -2.77 -0.87
CA TYR A 127 -34.37 -1.92 -2.02
C TYR A 127 -35.52 -1.82 -3.03
N SER A 128 -36.39 -2.83 -3.10
CA SER A 128 -37.57 -2.84 -3.98
C SER A 128 -38.75 -2.09 -3.37
N LEU A 129 -38.99 -2.25 -2.06
CA LEU A 129 -40.15 -1.69 -1.36
C LEU A 129 -39.92 -0.28 -0.79
N CYS A 130 -38.67 0.12 -0.54
CA CYS A 130 -38.41 1.44 0.03
C CYS A 130 -38.85 2.59 -0.89
N THR A 131 -39.52 3.54 -0.27
CA THR A 131 -39.78 4.88 -0.80
C THR A 131 -38.48 5.64 -1.05
N PHE A 132 -38.57 6.70 -1.85
CA PHE A 132 -37.41 7.55 -2.16
C PHE A 132 -36.76 8.17 -0.92
N HIS A 133 -37.56 8.59 0.07
CA HIS A 133 -37.05 9.22 1.29
C HIS A 133 -36.27 8.23 2.16
N GLU A 134 -36.75 6.99 2.27
CA GLU A 134 -36.07 5.92 2.99
C GLU A 134 -34.75 5.54 2.30
N LYS A 135 -34.73 5.46 0.95
CA LYS A 135 -33.50 5.25 0.18
C LYS A 135 -32.46 6.34 0.45
N LEU A 136 -32.86 7.60 0.55
CA LEU A 136 -31.97 8.70 0.92
C LEU A 136 -31.42 8.55 2.35
N ILE A 137 -32.27 8.21 3.33
CA ILE A 137 -31.85 8.02 4.72
C ILE A 137 -30.82 6.89 4.82
N ILE A 138 -31.11 5.75 4.19
CA ILE A 138 -30.17 4.61 4.12
C ILE A 138 -28.85 5.04 3.50
N GLN A 139 -28.88 5.79 2.39
CA GLN A 139 -27.67 6.23 1.70
C GLN A 139 -26.84 7.20 2.56
N LEU A 140 -27.48 8.12 3.29
CA LEU A 140 -26.79 9.03 4.20
C LEU A 140 -26.15 8.27 5.38
N LEU A 141 -26.83 7.24 5.89
CA LEU A 141 -26.29 6.37 6.92
C LEU A 141 -25.04 5.61 6.41
N ILE A 142 -25.09 5.07 5.19
CA ILE A 142 -23.95 4.43 4.53
C ILE A 142 -22.78 5.41 4.41
N PHE A 143 -23.01 6.65 3.95
CA PHE A 143 -21.94 7.65 3.83
C PHE A 143 -21.32 8.00 5.18
N SER A 144 -22.15 8.12 6.22
CA SER A 144 -21.71 8.48 7.56
C SER A 144 -20.83 7.39 8.17
N PHE A 145 -21.26 6.13 8.09
CA PHE A 145 -20.45 5.01 8.53
C PHE A 145 -19.22 4.81 7.66
N ALA A 146 -19.34 4.95 6.34
CA ALA A 146 -18.20 4.79 5.44
C ALA A 146 -17.09 5.77 5.81
N TYR A 147 -17.42 7.03 6.04
CA TYR A 147 -16.46 8.04 6.49
C TYR A 147 -15.74 7.63 7.79
N LEU A 148 -16.49 7.15 8.79
CA LEU A 148 -15.93 6.69 10.07
C LEU A 148 -15.01 5.48 9.90
N PHE A 149 -15.46 4.45 9.16
CA PHE A 149 -14.68 3.25 8.90
C PHE A 149 -13.41 3.56 8.10
N TYR A 150 -13.55 4.34 7.03
CA TYR A 150 -12.42 4.71 6.18
C TYR A 150 -11.34 5.43 6.97
N LYS A 151 -11.70 6.40 7.82
CA LYS A 151 -10.73 7.10 8.68
C LYS A 151 -9.86 6.12 9.48
N ASN A 152 -10.47 5.10 10.09
CA ASN A 152 -9.76 4.13 10.92
C ASN A 152 -8.96 3.12 10.08
N VAL A 153 -9.57 2.60 9.01
CA VAL A 153 -8.95 1.63 8.11
C VAL A 153 -7.73 2.22 7.41
N PHE A 154 -7.74 3.50 7.02
CA PHE A 154 -6.58 4.13 6.39
C PHE A 154 -5.39 4.30 7.31
N SER A 155 -5.63 4.65 8.58
CA SER A 155 -4.54 4.75 9.56
C SER A 155 -3.79 3.42 9.65
N LEU A 156 -4.54 2.32 9.78
CA LEU A 156 -3.99 0.98 9.87
C LEU A 156 -3.34 0.54 8.55
N LEU A 157 -3.99 0.81 7.42
CA LEU A 157 -3.46 0.45 6.11
C LEU A 157 -2.14 1.17 5.80
N ARG A 158 -1.98 2.43 6.21
CA ARG A 158 -0.73 3.19 6.01
C ARG A 158 0.46 2.53 6.69
N GLU A 159 0.25 1.95 7.86
CA GLU A 159 1.29 1.21 8.60
C GLU A 159 1.55 -0.16 7.98
N CYS A 160 0.50 -0.88 7.55
CA CYS A 160 0.60 -2.27 7.15
C CYS A 160 0.88 -2.52 5.66
N ILE A 161 0.63 -1.54 4.77
CA ILE A 161 0.66 -1.74 3.31
C ILE A 161 2.00 -2.27 2.75
N ASN A 162 3.09 -2.07 3.50
CA ASN A 162 4.41 -2.49 3.08
C ASN A 162 4.70 -3.98 3.29
N TYR A 163 4.03 -4.63 4.23
CA TYR A 163 4.20 -6.05 4.54
C TYR A 163 2.92 -6.88 4.36
N LEU A 164 1.78 -6.22 4.15
CA LEU A 164 0.52 -6.92 3.92
C LEU A 164 0.58 -7.71 2.60
N LYS A 165 0.31 -9.01 2.69
CA LYS A 165 0.17 -9.92 1.54
C LYS A 165 -1.30 -10.12 1.21
N PHE A 166 -1.59 -10.40 -0.06
CA PHE A 166 -2.95 -10.70 -0.50
C PHE A 166 -3.54 -11.94 0.21
N THR A 167 -2.72 -12.97 0.43
CA THR A 167 -3.15 -14.18 1.16
C THR A 167 -3.59 -13.88 2.59
N LEU A 168 -2.88 -12.98 3.29
CA LEU A 168 -3.23 -12.53 4.63
C LEU A 168 -4.55 -11.78 4.65
N LEU A 169 -4.73 -10.90 3.67
CA LEU A 169 -5.99 -10.18 3.49
C LEU A 169 -7.16 -11.17 3.35
N LEU A 170 -6.98 -12.23 2.57
CA LEU A 170 -7.98 -13.27 2.37
C LEU A 170 -8.28 -14.02 3.69
N PHE A 171 -7.27 -14.38 4.49
CA PHE A 171 -7.49 -15.03 5.78
C PHE A 171 -8.21 -14.14 6.81
N ILE A 172 -8.07 -12.83 6.72
CA ILE A 172 -8.78 -11.90 7.62
C ILE A 172 -10.21 -11.65 7.15
N ILE A 173 -10.43 -11.55 5.82
CA ILE A 173 -11.72 -11.19 5.24
C ILE A 173 -12.65 -12.38 5.05
N LEU A 174 -12.14 -13.52 4.56
CA LEU A 174 -12.95 -14.70 4.26
C LEU A 174 -13.80 -15.18 5.45
N PRO A 175 -13.29 -15.21 6.70
CA PRO A 175 -14.08 -15.58 7.88
C PRO A 175 -15.35 -14.76 8.09
N ILE A 176 -15.39 -13.51 7.63
CA ILE A 176 -16.55 -12.63 7.81
C ILE A 176 -17.65 -12.99 6.82
N PHE A 177 -17.27 -13.40 5.59
CA PHE A 177 -18.23 -13.77 4.55
C PHE A 177 -18.66 -15.23 4.59
N LEU A 178 -17.82 -16.14 5.07
CA LEU A 178 -18.09 -17.57 5.02
C LEU A 178 -19.42 -17.94 5.74
N PRO A 179 -19.73 -17.42 6.95
CA PRO A 179 -21.03 -17.65 7.59
C PRO A 179 -22.20 -17.03 6.81
N MET A 180 -22.01 -15.88 6.16
CA MET A 180 -23.05 -15.24 5.35
C MET A 180 -23.38 -16.06 4.09
N ILE A 181 -22.36 -16.54 3.39
CA ILE A 181 -22.52 -17.41 2.23
C ILE A 181 -23.22 -18.71 2.65
N ALA A 182 -22.82 -19.28 3.80
CA ALA A 182 -23.49 -20.46 4.34
C ALA A 182 -24.97 -20.18 4.64
N THR A 183 -25.33 -19.03 5.22
CA THR A 183 -26.75 -18.71 5.47
C THR A 183 -27.59 -18.65 4.20
N GLU A 184 -27.08 -18.06 3.11
CA GLU A 184 -27.82 -18.03 1.84
C GLU A 184 -27.90 -19.41 1.18
N PHE A 185 -26.82 -20.19 1.22
CA PHE A 185 -26.78 -21.55 0.68
C PHE A 185 -27.80 -22.47 1.39
N LEU A 186 -27.86 -22.37 2.72
CA LEU A 186 -28.80 -23.13 3.55
C LEU A 186 -30.27 -22.73 3.29
N GLN A 187 -30.54 -21.46 2.99
CA GLN A 187 -31.89 -21.00 2.65
C GLN A 187 -32.34 -21.45 1.26
N HIS A 188 -31.40 -21.57 0.31
CA HIS A 188 -31.70 -22.03 -1.05
C HIS A 188 -32.09 -23.52 -1.10
N TYR A 189 -31.33 -24.37 -0.41
CA TYR A 189 -31.63 -25.79 -0.31
C TYR A 189 -32.58 -26.01 0.87
N LYS A 190 -33.89 -26.13 0.60
CA LYS A 190 -34.89 -26.50 1.61
C LYS A 190 -34.65 -27.94 2.10
N PHE A 191 -33.75 -28.11 3.06
CA PHE A 191 -33.46 -29.40 3.68
C PHE A 191 -34.69 -29.93 4.42
N SER A 192 -35.03 -31.20 4.21
CA SER A 192 -36.14 -31.87 4.90
C SER A 192 -35.88 -32.05 6.40
N ASN A 193 -34.62 -32.12 6.83
CA ASN A 193 -34.22 -32.27 8.23
C ASN A 193 -33.53 -30.98 8.71
N GLN A 194 -34.10 -30.32 9.74
CA GLN A 194 -33.62 -29.05 10.27
C GLN A 194 -32.27 -29.14 10.99
N PHE A 195 -31.83 -30.33 11.42
CA PHE A 195 -30.56 -30.51 12.13
C PHE A 195 -29.33 -30.41 11.20
N ILE A 196 -29.44 -30.87 9.96
CA ILE A 196 -28.33 -30.87 8.99
C ILE A 196 -27.84 -29.44 8.68
N PRO A 197 -28.73 -28.48 8.36
CA PRO A 197 -28.36 -27.07 8.20
C PRO A 197 -27.66 -26.49 9.44
N VAL A 198 -28.17 -26.77 10.64
CA VAL A 198 -27.61 -26.23 11.88
C VAL A 198 -26.17 -26.71 12.09
N ILE A 199 -25.90 -28.00 11.88
CA ILE A 199 -24.54 -28.57 12.00
C ILE A 199 -23.60 -27.99 10.93
N LEU A 200 -24.07 -27.86 9.67
CA LEU A 200 -23.29 -27.22 8.60
C LEU A 200 -22.97 -25.75 8.90
N HIS A 201 -23.91 -25.02 9.50
CA HIS A 201 -23.68 -23.63 9.87
C HIS A 201 -22.68 -23.50 11.02
N ILE A 202 -22.81 -24.33 12.08
CA ILE A 202 -21.87 -24.33 13.22
C ILE A 202 -20.46 -24.69 12.75
N THR A 203 -20.31 -25.72 11.92
CA THR A 203 -19.00 -26.11 11.36
C THR A 203 -18.38 -24.98 10.53
N CYS A 204 -19.18 -24.30 9.70
CA CYS A 204 -18.75 -23.13 8.96
C CYS A 204 -18.27 -21.99 9.88
N CYS A 205 -18.99 -21.70 10.96
CA CYS A 205 -18.60 -20.70 11.95
C CYS A 205 -17.29 -21.08 12.67
N CYS A 206 -17.11 -22.36 13.03
CA CYS A 206 -15.87 -22.85 13.64
C CYS A 206 -14.67 -22.69 12.69
N ILE A 207 -14.81 -23.08 11.42
CA ILE A 207 -13.76 -22.91 10.40
C ILE A 207 -13.44 -21.43 10.22
N SER A 208 -14.45 -20.57 10.15
CA SER A 208 -14.27 -19.12 10.03
C SER A 208 -13.44 -18.56 11.19
N PHE A 209 -13.77 -18.93 12.42
CA PHE A 209 -13.04 -18.48 13.61
C PHE A 209 -11.56 -18.93 13.59
N LEU A 210 -11.29 -20.18 13.22
CA LEU A 210 -9.93 -20.69 13.11
C LEU A 210 -9.12 -19.96 12.04
N LEU A 211 -9.71 -19.72 10.87
CA LEU A 211 -9.08 -18.96 9.79
C LEU A 211 -8.78 -17.52 10.21
N PHE A 212 -9.69 -16.89 10.97
CA PHE A 212 -9.48 -15.53 11.47
C PHE A 212 -8.30 -15.45 12.45
N ILE A 213 -8.23 -16.38 13.43
CA ILE A 213 -7.09 -16.44 14.36
C ILE A 213 -5.78 -16.68 13.60
N HIS A 214 -5.79 -17.60 12.63
CA HIS A 214 -4.62 -17.87 11.81
C HIS A 214 -4.19 -16.62 11.02
N GLY A 215 -5.15 -15.87 10.48
CA GLY A 215 -4.92 -14.60 9.80
C GLY A 215 -4.25 -13.55 10.70
N LEU A 216 -4.73 -13.39 11.94
CA LEU A 216 -4.16 -12.46 12.92
C LEU A 216 -2.72 -12.83 13.30
N LYS A 217 -2.47 -14.10 13.64
CA LYS A 217 -1.10 -14.57 13.98
C LYS A 217 -0.14 -14.39 12.82
N SER A 218 -0.60 -14.69 11.60
CA SER A 218 0.23 -14.56 10.41
C SER A 218 0.52 -13.09 10.08
N LEU A 219 -0.40 -12.17 10.38
CA LEU A 219 -0.18 -10.73 10.23
C LEU A 219 0.91 -10.23 11.20
N GLU A 220 0.86 -10.66 12.46
CA GLU A 220 1.87 -10.34 13.47
C GLU A 220 3.26 -10.85 13.06
N GLN A 221 3.32 -12.09 12.56
CA GLN A 221 4.57 -12.67 12.07
C GLN A 221 5.16 -11.90 10.89
N GLU A 222 4.35 -11.50 9.90
CA GLU A 222 4.85 -10.67 8.79
C GLU A 222 5.30 -9.28 9.25
N GLN A 223 4.63 -8.70 10.25
CA GLN A 223 5.07 -7.43 10.83
C GLN A 223 6.46 -7.55 11.47
N ILE A 224 6.71 -8.62 12.24
CA ILE A 224 8.02 -8.91 12.84
C ILE A 224 9.07 -9.14 11.73
N ASN A 225 8.77 -9.99 10.76
CA ASN A 225 9.67 -10.29 9.64
C ASN A 225 10.03 -9.03 8.86
N PHE A 226 9.08 -8.13 8.63
CA PHE A 226 9.32 -6.86 7.95
C PHE A 226 10.27 -5.96 8.74
N LYS A 227 10.04 -5.80 10.05
CA LYS A 227 10.94 -5.00 10.92
C LYS A 227 12.36 -5.57 10.94
N GLN A 228 12.49 -6.90 11.04
CA GLN A 228 13.79 -7.57 11.01
C GLN A 228 14.50 -7.38 9.67
N ASN A 229 13.79 -7.50 8.55
CA ASN A 229 14.36 -7.28 7.22
C ASN A 229 14.81 -5.83 7.00
N LEU A 230 14.05 -4.86 7.52
CA LEU A 230 14.42 -3.45 7.45
C LEU A 230 15.73 -3.20 8.21
N HIS A 231 15.86 -3.77 9.42
CA HIS A 231 17.09 -3.68 10.21
C HIS A 231 18.29 -4.37 9.52
N LYS A 232 18.10 -5.57 8.96
CA LYS A 232 19.14 -6.27 8.19
C LYS A 232 19.61 -5.44 6.99
N MET A 233 18.68 -4.80 6.27
CA MET A 233 19.00 -3.96 5.12
C MET A 233 19.80 -2.73 5.53
N GLU A 234 19.51 -2.13 6.69
CA GLU A 234 20.29 -1.02 7.23
C GLU A 234 21.72 -1.44 7.59
N LEU A 235 21.89 -2.61 8.23
CA LEU A 235 23.20 -3.16 8.55
C LEU A 235 24.02 -3.45 7.28
N LEU A 236 23.40 -4.05 6.27
CA LEU A 236 24.05 -4.31 4.97
C LEU A 236 24.47 -3.01 4.29
N LYS A 237 23.66 -1.95 4.38
CA LYS A 237 24.02 -0.64 3.84
C LYS A 237 25.27 -0.07 4.50
N LYS A 238 25.37 -0.15 5.84
CA LYS A 238 26.57 0.27 6.58
C LYS A 238 27.80 -0.57 6.21
N GLN A 239 27.62 -1.89 6.05
CA GLN A 239 28.70 -2.77 5.59
C GLN A 239 29.17 -2.44 4.17
N MET A 240 28.26 -2.10 3.25
CA MET A 240 28.64 -1.68 1.90
C MET A 240 29.41 -0.37 1.90
N GLU A 241 29.02 0.59 2.74
CA GLU A 241 29.71 1.87 2.88
C GLU A 241 31.17 1.68 3.35
N VAL A 242 31.37 0.91 4.43
CA VAL A 242 32.70 0.54 4.92
C VAL A 242 33.49 -0.25 3.87
N SER A 243 32.84 -1.14 3.13
CA SER A 243 33.49 -1.89 2.05
C SER A 243 33.98 -0.99 0.92
N GLU A 244 33.24 0.06 0.56
CA GLU A 244 33.66 0.99 -0.48
C GLU A 244 34.82 1.86 0.01
N GLU A 245 34.82 2.30 1.28
CA GLU A 245 35.95 3.01 1.90
C GLU A 245 37.22 2.15 1.90
N MET A 246 37.13 0.89 2.32
CA MET A 246 38.29 -0.03 2.31
C MET A 246 38.85 -0.24 0.89
N LYS A 247 37.98 -0.32 -0.12
CA LYS A 247 38.40 -0.44 -1.52
C LYS A 247 39.14 0.82 -1.98
N GLN A 248 38.68 2.01 -1.59
CA GLN A 248 39.39 3.26 -1.89
C GLN A 248 40.78 3.29 -1.24
N GLU A 249 40.89 2.88 0.03
CA GLU A 249 42.19 2.77 0.72
C GLU A 249 43.11 1.74 0.05
N TYR A 250 42.58 0.59 -0.36
CA TYR A 250 43.36 -0.42 -1.07
C TYR A 250 43.93 0.10 -2.41
N ILE A 251 43.14 0.88 -3.17
CA ILE A 251 43.60 1.52 -4.40
C ILE A 251 44.75 2.49 -4.12
N LYS A 252 44.67 3.28 -3.03
CA LYS A 252 45.75 4.19 -2.62
C LYS A 252 47.02 3.41 -2.27
N ILE A 253 46.91 2.35 -1.46
CA ILE A 253 48.03 1.49 -1.07
C ILE A 253 48.68 0.84 -2.31
N ARG A 254 47.87 0.35 -3.26
CA ARG A 254 48.38 -0.23 -4.50
C ARG A 254 49.17 0.78 -5.32
N LYS A 255 48.67 2.02 -5.42
CA LYS A 255 49.38 3.11 -6.11
C LYS A 255 50.70 3.42 -5.41
N TRP A 256 50.68 3.55 -4.08
CA TRP A 256 51.89 3.76 -3.28
C TRP A 256 52.92 2.64 -3.47
N ASN A 257 52.49 1.38 -3.47
CA ASN A 257 53.40 0.25 -3.68
C ASN A 257 54.05 0.29 -5.07
N HIS A 258 53.28 0.58 -6.12
CA HIS A 258 53.80 0.75 -7.48
C HIS A 258 54.79 1.91 -7.58
N ASP A 259 54.51 3.04 -6.91
CA ASP A 259 55.40 4.19 -6.89
C ASP A 259 56.71 3.87 -6.14
N ILE A 260 56.65 3.16 -5.01
CA ILE A 260 57.82 2.67 -4.27
C ILE A 260 58.64 1.70 -5.12
N GLU A 261 58.01 0.74 -5.80
CA GLU A 261 58.69 -0.21 -6.69
C GLU A 261 59.48 0.53 -7.78
N ASN A 262 58.87 1.54 -8.41
CA ASN A 262 59.55 2.39 -9.41
C ASN A 262 60.72 3.17 -8.81
N HIS A 263 60.58 3.72 -7.60
CA HIS A 263 61.68 4.40 -6.91
C HIS A 263 62.84 3.43 -6.61
N LEU A 264 62.54 2.21 -6.16
CA LEU A 264 63.54 1.17 -5.88
C LEU A 264 64.26 0.71 -7.16
N PHE A 265 63.54 0.49 -8.26
CA PHE A 265 64.15 0.15 -9.55
C PHE A 265 65.10 1.25 -10.05
N SER A 266 64.65 2.50 -9.95
CA SER A 266 65.46 3.67 -10.36
C SER A 266 66.75 3.77 -9.52
N LEU A 267 66.65 3.56 -8.21
CA LEU A 267 67.80 3.56 -7.30
C LEU A 267 68.75 2.39 -7.58
N ALA A 268 68.21 1.18 -7.73
CA ALA A 268 68.99 -0.01 -8.05
C ALA A 268 69.79 0.19 -9.35
N TYR A 269 69.17 0.76 -10.38
CA TYR A 269 69.83 1.10 -11.63
C TYR A 269 70.98 2.11 -11.45
N LEU A 270 70.77 3.18 -10.68
CA LEU A 270 71.81 4.19 -10.42
C LEU A 270 72.99 3.63 -9.61
N ILE A 271 72.72 2.76 -8.66
CA ILE A 271 73.73 2.09 -7.84
C ILE A 271 74.54 1.08 -8.68
N ASP A 272 73.88 0.28 -9.52
CA ASP A 272 74.53 -0.70 -10.38
C ASP A 272 75.46 -0.02 -11.40
N MET A 273 75.06 1.17 -11.89
CA MET A 273 75.89 2.05 -12.73
C MET A 273 77.01 2.78 -11.96
N LYS A 274 77.17 2.55 -10.65
CA LYS A 274 78.11 3.24 -9.74
C LYS A 274 77.98 4.77 -9.73
N LYS A 275 76.80 5.31 -10.04
CA LYS A 275 76.52 6.76 -10.04
C LYS A 275 75.97 7.20 -8.68
N THR A 276 76.81 7.14 -7.65
CA THR A 276 76.43 7.41 -6.25
C THR A 276 75.87 8.81 -6.03
N ASP A 277 76.48 9.83 -6.63
CA ASP A 277 76.04 11.23 -6.46
C ASP A 277 74.67 11.49 -7.11
N ALA A 278 74.35 10.77 -8.19
CA ALA A 278 73.05 10.86 -8.84
C ALA A 278 71.96 10.13 -8.05
N ALA A 279 72.31 8.99 -7.42
CA ALA A 279 71.42 8.27 -6.51
C ALA A 279 71.09 9.10 -5.27
N GLU A 280 72.06 9.80 -4.69
CA GLU A 280 71.85 10.69 -3.54
C GLU A 280 70.92 11.86 -3.88
N LYS A 281 71.14 12.53 -5.01
CA LYS A 281 70.25 13.59 -5.50
C LYS A 281 68.83 13.08 -5.74
N TYR A 282 68.69 11.87 -6.29
CA TYR A 282 67.37 11.26 -6.50
C TYR A 282 66.66 10.97 -5.17
N CYS A 283 67.34 10.38 -4.18
CA CYS A 283 66.79 10.19 -2.83
C CYS A 283 66.30 11.50 -2.22
N ASN A 284 67.11 12.56 -2.31
CA ASN A 284 66.73 13.89 -1.78
C ASN A 284 65.52 14.48 -2.51
N SER A 285 65.36 14.22 -3.82
CA SER A 285 64.17 14.64 -4.59
C SER A 285 62.89 13.90 -4.19
N VAL A 286 62.98 12.59 -3.90
CA VAL A 286 61.85 11.79 -3.42
C VAL A 286 61.47 12.18 -1.99
N LEU A 287 62.45 12.46 -1.14
CA LEU A 287 62.25 12.94 0.23
C LEU A 287 61.54 14.30 0.27
N SER A 288 62.01 15.28 -0.52
CA SER A 288 61.38 16.60 -0.61
C SER A 288 59.95 16.53 -1.12
N ASN A 289 59.68 15.77 -2.19
CA ASN A 289 58.33 15.58 -2.71
C ASN A 289 57.37 14.93 -1.68
N ASN A 290 57.85 14.01 -0.85
CA ASN A 290 57.02 13.38 0.20
C ASN A 290 56.73 14.32 1.38
N ILE A 291 57.67 15.20 1.74
CA ILE A 291 57.50 16.21 2.80
C ILE A 291 56.43 17.23 2.39
N ASP A 292 56.45 17.68 1.14
CA ASP A 292 55.45 18.62 0.62
C ASP A 292 54.04 17.99 0.53
N HIS A 293 53.95 16.69 0.23
CA HIS A 293 52.67 15.99 0.14
C HIS A 293 51.99 15.77 1.51
N ASN A 294 52.76 15.52 2.56
CA ASN A 294 52.27 15.36 3.93
C ASN A 294 51.79 16.69 4.56
N ASN A 295 52.41 17.81 4.19
CA ASN A 295 51.97 19.14 4.64
C ASN A 295 50.64 19.57 3.99
N HIS A 296 50.35 19.15 2.76
CA HIS A 296 49.06 19.43 2.11
C HIS A 296 47.91 18.55 2.63
N THR A 297 48.18 17.31 3.05
CA THR A 297 47.14 16.39 3.55
C THR A 297 46.74 16.65 5.01
N SER A 298 47.64 17.20 5.84
CA SER A 298 47.32 17.62 7.21
C SER A 298 46.41 18.85 7.26
N VAL A 299 46.64 19.82 6.37
CA VAL A 299 45.84 21.05 6.24
C VAL A 299 44.41 20.75 5.74
N CYS A 300 44.23 19.79 4.82
CA CYS A 300 42.89 19.40 4.37
C CYS A 300 42.08 18.60 5.42
N LYS A 301 42.74 17.88 6.34
CA LYS A 301 42.04 17.15 7.42
C LYS A 301 41.51 18.07 8.51
N SER A 302 42.20 19.17 8.83
CA SER A 302 41.72 20.16 9.80
C SER A 302 40.48 20.92 9.31
N LEU A 303 40.40 21.21 8.00
CA LEU A 303 39.26 21.91 7.39
C LEU A 303 37.97 21.07 7.39
N ASN A 304 38.05 19.76 7.15
CA ASN A 304 36.87 18.89 7.12
C ASN A 304 36.30 18.56 8.51
N GLN A 305 37.04 18.83 9.59
CA GLN A 305 36.58 18.56 10.96
C GLN A 305 35.77 19.74 11.52
N GLU A 306 36.05 20.97 11.09
CA GLU A 306 35.31 22.18 11.49
C GLU A 306 33.93 22.28 10.82
N ASP A 307 33.74 21.77 9.61
CA ASP A 307 32.45 21.80 8.89
C ASP A 307 31.46 20.69 9.31
N SER A 308 31.83 19.82 10.26
CA SER A 308 30.98 18.72 10.76
C SER A 308 30.24 19.02 12.07
N ILE A 309 30.42 20.23 12.62
CA ILE A 309 29.70 20.73 13.80
C ILE A 309 28.91 21.98 13.39
N LEU A 310 27.83 21.80 12.61
CA LEU A 310 26.69 22.73 12.59
C LEU A 310 25.40 22.05 12.12
#